data_AF-Q3LVI6-F1
#
_entry.id   AF-Q3LVI6-F1
#
_cell.length_a   1.000
_cell.length_b   1.000
_cell.length_c   1.000
_cell.angle_alpha   90.00
_cell.angle_beta   90.00
_cell.angle_gamma   90.00
#
_symmetry.space_group_name_H-M   'P 1'
#
loop_
_entity.id
_entity.type
_entity.pdbx_description
1 polymer ?
#
loop_
_entity_poly.entity_id
_entity_poly.type
_entity_poly.pdbx_seq_one_letter_code
_entity_poly.pdbx_strand_id
1 'polypeptide(L)'
;RTDFIMSKKAFQKMAQSTYSESSLLSQGIVDIEYRRVSCNYPKNNITIKIDESSDYPYYLAFVIWYQQGQKDITAVQLCETKNFVCKLLDRSLWIGVYNNLST
;
A
#
# COMPACT_ATOMS: atom_id res chain seq x y z
N ARG A 1 5.30 -3.66 -20.82
CA ARG A 1 5.40 -5.02 -20.23
C ARG A 1 5.44 -4.82 -18.73
N THR A 2 4.54 -5.46 -17.99
CA THR A 2 4.40 -5.30 -16.54
C THR A 2 4.42 -6.70 -15.95
N ASP A 3 5.36 -6.96 -15.03
CA ASP A 3 5.48 -8.25 -14.39
C ASP A 3 4.89 -8.17 -12.96
N PHE A 4 4.13 -9.19 -12.57
CA PHE A 4 3.57 -9.31 -11.22
C PHE A 4 4.35 -10.35 -10.42
N ILE A 5 5.08 -9.90 -9.40
CA ILE A 5 5.65 -10.80 -8.41
C ILE A 5 4.59 -11.06 -7.35
N MET A 6 3.97 -12.22 -7.43
CA MET A 6 2.89 -12.63 -6.51
C MET A 6 3.42 -13.46 -5.36
N SER A 7 2.74 -13.38 -4.21
CA SER A 7 2.95 -14.38 -3.16
C SER A 7 2.53 -15.76 -3.66
N LYS A 8 3.20 -16.82 -3.19
CA LYS A 8 2.87 -18.23 -3.51
C LYS A 8 1.36 -18.51 -3.38
N LYS A 9 0.74 -18.05 -2.30
CA LYS A 9 -0.70 -18.23 -2.03
C LYS A 9 -1.59 -17.54 -3.06
N ALA A 10 -1.24 -16.32 -3.48
CA ALA A 10 -2.00 -15.61 -4.51
C ALA A 10 -1.87 -16.31 -5.87
N PHE A 11 -0.65 -16.77 -6.21
CA PHE A 11 -0.39 -17.48 -7.46
C PHE A 11 -1.17 -18.79 -7.56
N GLN A 12 -1.17 -19.60 -6.49
CA GLN A 12 -1.94 -20.85 -6.43
C GLN A 12 -3.44 -20.62 -6.60
N LYS A 13 -3.99 -19.53 -6.03
CA LYS A 13 -5.42 -19.20 -6.15
C LYS A 13 -5.88 -18.82 -7.56
N MET A 14 -4.98 -18.67 -8.52
CA MET A 14 -5.33 -18.50 -9.93
C MET A 14 -5.66 -19.84 -10.63
N ALA A 15 -5.35 -20.97 -9.98
CA ALA A 15 -5.64 -22.29 -10.55
C ALA A 15 -7.15 -22.54 -10.66
N GLN A 16 -7.55 -23.29 -11.70
CA GLN A 16 -8.96 -23.60 -11.95
C GLN A 16 -9.59 -24.45 -10.83
N SER A 17 -8.78 -25.26 -10.16
CA SER A 17 -9.19 -26.08 -9.03
C SER A 17 -8.04 -26.28 -8.04
N THR A 18 -8.37 -26.70 -6.82
CA THR A 18 -7.39 -27.02 -5.77
C THR A 18 -6.39 -28.11 -6.18
N TYR A 19 -6.81 -29.06 -7.03
CA TYR A 19 -5.95 -30.13 -7.54
C TYR A 19 -4.90 -29.63 -8.55
N SER A 20 -5.15 -28.48 -9.18
CA SER A 20 -4.26 -27.88 -10.19
C SER A 20 -3.29 -26.84 -9.62
N GLU A 21 -3.37 -26.51 -8.32
CA GLU A 21 -2.53 -25.48 -7.70
C GLU A 21 -1.03 -25.83 -7.75
N SER A 22 -0.67 -27.09 -7.52
CA SER A 22 0.72 -27.55 -7.54
C SER A 22 1.29 -27.51 -8.96
N SER A 23 0.51 -27.97 -9.94
CA SER A 23 0.87 -27.93 -11.37
C SER A 23 1.04 -26.49 -11.86
N LEU A 24 0.11 -25.58 -11.50
CA LEU A 24 0.25 -24.17 -11.84
C LEU A 24 1.51 -23.58 -11.20
N LEU A 25 1.72 -23.81 -9.89
CA LEU A 25 2.89 -23.30 -9.18
C LEU A 25 4.22 -23.80 -9.78
N SER A 26 4.27 -25.05 -10.26
CA SER A 26 5.46 -25.60 -10.92
C SER A 26 5.81 -24.94 -12.25
N GLN A 27 4.86 -24.25 -12.90
CA GLN A 27 5.15 -23.49 -14.13
C GLN A 27 6.01 -22.24 -13.83
N GLY A 28 5.92 -21.68 -12.62
CA GLY A 28 6.70 -20.54 -12.15
C GLY A 28 6.28 -19.19 -12.76
N ILE A 29 6.25 -19.10 -14.09
CA ILE A 29 5.88 -17.90 -14.85
C ILE A 29 4.73 -18.26 -15.79
N VAL A 30 3.66 -17.48 -15.74
CA VAL A 30 2.50 -17.60 -16.63
C VAL A 30 2.04 -16.22 -17.05
N ASP A 31 1.48 -16.13 -18.25
CA ASP A 31 0.80 -14.91 -18.70
C ASP A 31 -0.53 -14.76 -17.96
N ILE A 32 -0.85 -13.52 -17.56
CA ILE A 32 -2.08 -13.21 -16.83
C ILE A 32 -2.78 -11.99 -17.43
N GLU A 33 -4.10 -11.99 -17.31
CA GLU A 33 -4.90 -10.79 -17.49
C GLU A 33 -5.19 -10.16 -16.14
N TYR A 34 -5.16 -8.83 -16.08
CA TYR A 34 -5.42 -8.10 -14.85
C TYR A 34 -6.19 -6.82 -15.11
N ARG A 35 -6.97 -6.41 -14.11
CA ARG A 35 -7.62 -5.10 -14.07
C ARG A 35 -7.59 -4.55 -12.65
N ARG A 36 -7.45 -3.23 -12.52
CA ARG A 36 -7.53 -2.56 -11.22
C ARG A 36 -8.96 -2.60 -10.70
N VAL A 37 -9.15 -3.08 -9.48
CA VAL A 37 -10.45 -3.11 -8.78
C VAL A 37 -10.41 -2.26 -7.52
N SER A 38 -11.58 -1.94 -6.96
CA SER A 38 -11.65 -1.26 -5.66
C SER A 38 -11.10 -2.16 -4.55
N CYS A 39 -10.21 -1.62 -3.72
CA CYS A 39 -9.80 -2.25 -2.47
C CYS A 39 -11.01 -2.37 -1.54
N ASN A 40 -11.17 -3.53 -0.89
CA ASN A 40 -12.23 -3.82 0.07
C ASN A 40 -11.60 -4.28 1.39
N TYR A 41 -11.78 -3.48 2.44
CA TYR A 41 -11.31 -3.78 3.79
C TYR A 41 -12.50 -3.78 4.75
N PRO A 42 -13.28 -4.88 4.82
CA PRO A 42 -14.48 -4.94 5.65
C PRO A 42 -14.15 -4.63 7.11
N LYS A 43 -14.99 -3.84 7.77
CA LYS A 43 -14.87 -3.46 9.20
C LYS A 43 -13.62 -2.67 9.55
N ASN A 44 -12.85 -2.18 8.58
CA ASN A 44 -11.68 -1.36 8.82
C ASN A 44 -11.90 0.06 8.27
N ASN A 45 -11.66 1.05 9.13
CA ASN A 45 -11.59 2.44 8.70
C ASN A 45 -10.16 2.78 8.30
N ILE A 46 -10.01 3.87 7.53
CA ILE A 46 -8.70 4.45 7.26
C ILE A 46 -8.00 4.69 8.59
N THR A 47 -6.80 4.14 8.73
CA THR A 47 -6.02 4.18 9.97
C THR A 47 -4.67 4.80 9.69
N ILE A 48 -4.25 5.72 10.55
CA ILE A 48 -2.91 6.30 10.53
C ILE A 48 -2.06 5.50 11.52
N LYS A 49 -1.07 4.77 11.01
CA LYS A 49 -0.08 4.07 11.86
C LYS A 49 1.21 4.89 11.87
N ILE A 50 1.62 5.30 13.06
CA ILE A 50 2.91 5.97 13.26
C ILE A 50 4.05 4.99 12.95
N ASP A 51 4.99 5.44 12.13
CA ASP A 51 6.17 4.67 11.78
C ASP A 51 7.11 4.58 12.98
N GLU A 52 7.80 3.46 13.14
CA GLU A 52 8.70 3.22 14.27
C GLU A 52 9.91 4.17 14.28
N SER A 53 10.28 4.69 13.11
CA SER A 53 11.35 5.69 12.98
C SER A 53 10.90 7.12 13.27
N SER A 54 9.58 7.35 13.40
CA SER A 54 9.06 8.66 13.78
C SER A 54 9.71 9.11 15.08
N ASP A 55 10.04 10.39 15.17
CA ASP A 55 10.74 11.09 16.27
C ASP A 55 12.28 11.18 16.14
N TYR A 56 12.96 10.39 15.30
CA TYR A 56 14.45 10.43 15.22
C TYR A 56 15.00 11.01 13.91
N PRO A 57 15.60 12.22 13.83
CA PRO A 57 16.03 13.06 14.95
C PRO A 57 14.99 14.08 15.45
N TYR A 58 13.97 14.47 14.68
CA TYR A 58 12.79 15.28 15.10
C TYR A 58 11.78 15.36 13.94
N TYR A 59 11.16 14.24 13.55
CA TYR A 59 10.17 14.23 12.47
C TYR A 59 8.96 13.36 12.78
N LEU A 60 7.84 13.66 12.12
CA LEU A 60 6.67 12.82 12.08
C LEU A 60 6.74 11.93 10.85
N ALA A 61 6.58 10.63 11.04
CA ALA A 61 6.38 9.69 9.95
C ALA A 61 5.22 8.74 10.24
N PHE A 62 4.41 8.48 9.22
CA PHE A 62 3.31 7.54 9.33
C PHE A 62 2.94 6.90 7.99
N VAL A 63 2.23 5.78 8.06
CA VAL A 63 1.63 5.11 6.92
C VAL A 63 0.11 5.15 7.04
N ILE A 64 -0.57 5.25 5.90
CA ILE A 64 -2.03 5.20 5.83
C ILE A 64 -2.46 3.78 5.47
N TRP A 65 -3.22 3.15 6.36
CA TRP A 65 -3.74 1.80 6.20
C TRP A 65 -5.21 1.81 5.83
N TYR A 66 -5.62 0.72 5.17
CA TYR A 66 -7.02 0.42 4.84
C TYR A 66 -7.70 1.50 3.99
N GLN A 67 -6.96 2.13 3.08
CA GLN A 67 -7.57 3.00 2.09
C GLN A 67 -8.53 2.18 1.20
N GLN A 68 -9.82 2.49 1.30
CA GLN A 68 -10.89 1.81 0.57
C GLN A 68 -11.17 2.54 -0.74
N GLY A 69 -11.65 1.82 -1.74
CA GLY A 69 -11.95 2.38 -3.05
C GLY A 69 -10.90 2.02 -4.11
N GLN A 70 -11.03 2.63 -5.28
CA GLN A 70 -10.15 2.36 -6.42
C GLN A 70 -9.03 3.40 -6.58
N LYS A 71 -9.09 4.51 -5.85
CA LYS A 71 -8.19 5.66 -6.01
C LYS A 71 -6.96 5.57 -5.11
N ASP A 72 -5.82 6.04 -5.58
CA ASP A 72 -4.63 6.18 -4.75
C ASP A 72 -4.63 7.50 -3.98
N ILE A 73 -3.90 7.54 -2.85
CA ILE A 73 -3.58 8.78 -2.16
C ILE A 73 -2.42 9.43 -2.92
N THR A 74 -2.67 10.61 -3.48
CA THR A 74 -1.69 11.36 -4.28
C THR A 74 -0.91 12.37 -3.44
N ALA A 75 -1.49 12.88 -2.37
CA ALA A 75 -0.91 13.87 -1.48
C ALA A 75 -1.52 13.78 -0.08
N VAL A 76 -0.73 14.14 0.93
CA VAL A 76 -1.18 14.27 2.32
C VAL A 76 -0.69 15.60 2.86
N GLN A 77 -1.59 16.36 3.49
CA GLN A 77 -1.27 17.64 4.09
C GLN A 77 -1.54 17.59 5.60
N LEU A 78 -0.57 18.01 6.39
CA LEU A 78 -0.68 18.12 7.85
C LEU A 78 -0.98 19.56 8.23
N CYS A 79 -2.14 19.80 8.83
CA CYS A 79 -2.58 21.13 9.27
C CYS A 79 -2.51 21.26 10.80
N GLU A 80 -1.81 22.28 11.28
CA GLU A 80 -1.82 22.65 12.70
C GLU A 80 -3.13 23.35 13.08
N THR A 81 -3.69 23.01 14.24
CA THR A 81 -4.98 23.56 14.68
C THR A 81 -4.89 24.96 15.30
N LYS A 82 -3.70 25.38 15.72
CA LYS A 82 -3.49 26.69 16.38
C LYS A 82 -3.20 27.80 15.37
N ASN A 83 -2.22 27.53 14.51
CA ASN A 83 -1.74 28.51 13.53
C ASN A 83 -2.45 28.36 12.18
N PHE A 84 -3.26 27.32 12.00
CA PHE A 84 -3.93 26.96 10.74
C PHE A 84 -2.96 26.83 9.55
N VAL A 85 -1.69 26.57 9.83
CA VAL A 85 -0.66 26.34 8.81
C VAL A 85 -0.70 24.88 8.40
N CYS A 86 -0.75 24.64 7.09
CA CYS A 86 -0.80 23.32 6.52
C CYS A 86 0.46 23.03 5.70
N LYS A 87 1.18 21.97 6.04
CA LYS A 87 2.39 21.52 5.34
C LYS A 87 2.11 20.28 4.51
N LEU A 88 2.54 20.29 3.25
CA LEU A 88 2.52 19.10 2.42
C LEU A 88 3.56 18.10 2.96
N LEU A 89 3.20 16.82 3.03
CA LEU A 89 4.12 15.77 3.47
C LEU A 89 4.78 15.10 2.27
N ASP A 90 6.06 14.78 2.44
CA ASP A 90 6.84 14.03 1.47
C ASP A 90 6.51 12.54 1.59
N ARG A 91 6.28 11.89 0.45
CA ARG A 91 6.01 10.45 0.37
C ARG A 91 7.31 9.71 0.04
N SER A 92 7.78 8.90 0.98
CA SER A 92 8.97 8.06 0.79
C SER A 92 8.75 7.07 -0.36
N LEU A 93 9.82 6.86 -1.14
CA LEU A 93 9.83 5.89 -2.25
C LEU A 93 9.76 4.45 -1.76
N TRP A 94 10.19 4.20 -0.52
CA TRP A 94 10.14 2.90 0.12
C TRP A 94 8.95 2.85 1.09
N ILE A 95 8.04 1.90 0.87
CA ILE A 95 6.94 1.52 1.79
C ILE A 95 5.78 2.55 1.89
N GLY A 96 5.87 3.70 1.21
CA GLY A 96 4.77 4.66 1.15
C GLY A 96 4.53 5.40 2.47
N VAL A 97 5.61 5.66 3.21
CA VAL A 97 5.61 6.44 4.45
C VAL A 97 5.50 7.93 4.10
N TYR A 98 4.61 8.65 4.78
CA TYR A 98 4.52 10.10 4.70
C TYR A 98 5.30 10.72 5.84
N ASN A 99 6.10 11.74 5.54
CA ASN A 99 6.89 12.43 6.55
C ASN A 99 6.94 13.94 6.30
N ASN A 100 7.30 14.69 7.34
CA ASN A 100 7.42 16.15 7.29
C ASN A 100 8.86 16.63 7.17
N LEU A 101 9.81 15.75 6.82
CA LEU A 101 11.16 16.18 6.49
C LEU A 101 11.05 16.93 5.17
N SER A 102 11.32 18.23 5.20
CA SER A 102 11.55 18.96 3.96
C SER A 102 12.85 18.46 3.37
N THR A 103 12.82 17.98 2.13
CA THR A 103 14.04 17.93 1.31
C THR A 103 14.54 19.34 1.00
#